data_AF-A0A822GQY6-F1
#
_entry.id   AF-A0A822GQY6-F1
#
_cell.length_a   1.000
_cell.length_b   1.000
_cell.length_c   1.000
_cell.angle_alpha   90.00
_cell.angle_beta   90.00
_cell.angle_gamma   90.00
#
_symmetry.space_group_name_H-M   'P 1'
#
loop_
_entity.id
_entity.type
_entity.pdbx_description
1 polymer ?
#
loop_
_entity_poly.entity_id
_entity_poly.type
_entity_poly.pdbx_seq_one_letter_code
_entity_poly.pdbx_strand_id
1 'polypeptide(L)'
;MAKGIRTLLDTVIQALSQVGNLVPKNVISIKGLLFIFLLFFIFAALGVELFGILKCNEERPCSGLDKHAHLRDFGLAFLTLFRIATGDN
;
A
#
# COMPACT_ATOMS: atom_id res chain seq x y z
N MET A 1 30.71 15.26 13.69
CA MET A 1 29.79 15.60 12.59
C MET A 1 28.90 14.38 12.39
N ALA A 2 27.57 14.34 12.51
CA ALA A 2 26.51 15.31 12.26
C ALA A 2 25.45 15.25 13.40
N LYS A 3 25.50 16.18 14.36
CA LYS A 3 24.53 16.25 15.48
C LYS A 3 23.13 16.67 15.00
N GLY A 4 23.04 17.56 14.01
CA GLY A 4 21.76 18.07 13.49
C GLY A 4 20.88 17.01 12.82
N ILE A 5 21.47 16.09 12.05
CA ILE A 5 20.71 14.99 11.41
C ILE A 5 20.15 14.03 12.47
N ARG A 6 20.89 13.77 13.55
CA ARG A 6 20.41 12.93 14.65
C ARG A 6 19.24 13.59 15.38
N THR A 7 19.31 14.89 15.65
CA THR A 7 18.21 15.64 16.26
C THR A 7 16.95 15.65 15.39
N LEU A 8 17.09 15.76 14.07
CA LEU A 8 15.96 15.63 13.13
C LEU A 8 15.39 14.22 13.12
N LEU A 9 16.25 13.20 13.10
CA LEU A 9 15.81 11.81 13.15
C LEU A 9 15.06 11.51 14.45
N ASP A 10 15.58 11.99 15.59
CA ASP A 10 14.96 11.80 16.91
C ASP A 10 13.60 12.50 17.01
N THR A 11 13.45 13.70 16.41
CA THR A 11 12.16 14.39 16.36
C THR A 11 11.16 13.69 15.44
N VAL A 12 11.60 13.14 14.30
CA VAL A 12 10.74 12.33 13.43
C VAL A 12 10.30 11.03 14.13
N ILE A 13 11.21 10.35 14.83
CA ILE A 13 10.90 9.13 15.59
C ILE A 13 9.90 9.42 16.71
N GLN A 14 10.07 10.54 17.43
CA GLN A 14 9.13 10.96 18.47
C GLN A 14 7.75 11.34 17.90
N ALA A 15 7.69 12.03 16.76
CA ALA A 15 6.43 12.35 16.09
C ALA A 15 5.71 11.09 15.58
N LEU A 16 6.45 10.11 15.04
CA LEU A 16 5.89 8.81 14.61
C LEU A 16 5.24 8.05 15.78
N SER A 17 5.85 8.09 16.97
CA SER A 17 5.26 7.49 18.18
C SER A 17 3.90 8.12 18.54
N GLN A 18 3.72 9.44 18.29
CA GLN A 18 2.44 10.13 18.51
C GLN A 18 1.38 9.75 17.47
N VAL A 19 1.76 9.56 16.20
CA VAL A 19 0.85 9.01 15.17
C VAL A 19 0.32 7.64 15.59
N GLY A 20 1.16 6.84 16.26
CA GLY A 20 0.77 5.55 16.83
C GLY A 20 -0.34 5.61 17.88
N ASN A 21 -0.53 6.74 18.56
CA ASN A 21 -1.64 6.96 19.50
C ASN A 21 -2.91 7.53 18.84
N LEU A 22 -2.79 8.15 17.66
CA LEU A 22 -3.91 8.69 16.87
C LEU A 22 -4.59 7.59 16.06
N VAL A 23 -3.83 6.59 15.61
CA VAL A 23 -4.36 5.40 14.95
C VAL A 23 -5.02 4.50 16.01
N PRO A 24 -6.21 3.94 15.75
CA PRO A 24 -6.89 3.09 16.71
C PRO A 24 -5.98 1.95 17.19
N LYS A 25 -5.85 1.74 18.51
CA LYS A 25 -4.93 0.72 19.08
C LYS A 25 -5.20 -0.70 18.57
N ASN A 26 -6.43 -0.98 18.14
CA ASN A 26 -6.83 -2.23 17.49
C ASN A 26 -6.29 -2.39 16.05
N VAL A 27 -5.91 -1.29 15.38
CA VAL A 27 -5.34 -1.27 14.02
C VAL A 27 -3.82 -1.53 14.06
N ILE A 28 -3.10 -0.93 15.03
CA ILE A 28 -1.65 -1.16 15.21
C ILE A 28 -1.35 -2.48 15.95
N SER A 29 -2.34 -3.04 16.65
CA SER A 29 -2.20 -4.38 17.24
C SER A 29 -1.79 -5.40 16.19
N ILE A 30 -0.99 -6.40 16.58
CA ILE A 30 -0.59 -7.51 15.70
C ILE A 30 -1.82 -8.15 15.04
N LYS A 31 -2.96 -8.23 15.75
CA LYS A 31 -4.22 -8.71 15.18
C LYS A 31 -4.81 -7.80 14.11
N GLY A 32 -4.71 -6.48 14.27
CA GLY A 32 -5.14 -5.49 13.28
C GLY A 32 -4.27 -5.51 12.03
N LEU A 33 -2.96 -5.59 12.21
CA LEU A 33 -2.02 -5.71 11.09
C LEU A 33 -2.23 -7.02 10.31
N LEU A 34 -2.44 -8.14 11.01
CA LEU A 34 -2.77 -9.42 10.37
C LEU A 34 -4.11 -9.37 9.63
N PHE A 35 -5.11 -8.69 10.19
CA PHE A 35 -6.41 -8.53 9.52
C PHE A 35 -6.29 -7.70 8.24
N ILE A 36 -5.55 -6.58 8.29
CA ILE A 36 -5.27 -5.75 7.11
C ILE A 36 -4.50 -6.55 6.07
N PHE A 37 -3.46 -7.28 6.49
CA PHE A 37 -2.69 -8.13 5.57
C PHE A 37 -3.56 -9.19 4.88
N LEU A 38 -4.45 -9.85 5.64
CA LEU A 38 -5.37 -10.86 5.11
C LEU A 38 -6.36 -10.25 4.11
N LEU A 39 -6.91 -9.07 4.40
CA LEU A 39 -7.77 -8.36 3.45
C LEU A 39 -7.03 -8.09 2.13
N PHE A 40 -5.82 -7.53 2.20
CA PHE A 40 -5.01 -7.29 1.01
C PHE A 40 -4.72 -8.58 0.23
N PHE A 41 -4.48 -9.68 0.92
CA PHE A 41 -4.23 -10.98 0.29
C PHE A 41 -5.46 -11.48 -0.51
N ILE A 42 -6.65 -11.42 0.09
CA ILE A 42 -7.90 -11.84 -0.57
C ILE A 42 -8.20 -10.93 -1.76
N PHE A 43 -8.10 -9.61 -1.58
CA PHE A 43 -8.37 -8.66 -2.67
C PHE A 43 -7.34 -8.77 -3.80
N ALA A 44 -6.08 -9.08 -3.50
CA ALA A 44 -5.06 -9.30 -4.53
C ALA A 44 -5.37 -10.57 -5.34
N ALA A 45 -5.73 -11.67 -4.68
CA ALA A 45 -6.10 -12.91 -5.36
C ALA A 45 -7.36 -12.73 -6.24
N LEU A 46 -8.41 -12.13 -5.69
CA LEU A 46 -9.63 -11.81 -6.45
C LEU A 46 -9.35 -10.85 -7.61
N GLY A 47 -8.50 -9.85 -7.39
CA GLY A 47 -8.10 -8.88 -8.41
C GLY A 47 -7.38 -9.53 -9.58
N VAL A 48 -6.50 -10.50 -9.31
CA VAL A 48 -5.83 -11.27 -10.38
C VAL A 48 -6.81 -12.14 -11.15
N GLU A 49 -7.76 -12.77 -10.48
CA GLU A 49 -8.71 -13.67 -11.12
C GLU A 49 -9.74 -12.92 -11.99
N LEU A 50 -10.21 -11.76 -11.53
CA LEU A 50 -11.19 -10.92 -12.27
C LEU A 50 -10.54 -10.04 -13.34
N PHE A 51 -9.36 -9.48 -13.06
CA PHE A 51 -8.76 -8.42 -13.85
C PHE A 51 -7.40 -8.78 -14.46
N GLY A 52 -6.91 -10.01 -14.27
CA GLY A 52 -5.62 -10.46 -14.83
C GLY A 52 -5.58 -10.58 -16.36
N ILE A 53 -6.73 -10.53 -17.03
CA ILE A 53 -6.82 -10.62 -18.50
C ILE A 53 -6.83 -9.22 -19.14
N LEU A 54 -7.04 -8.15 -18.36
CA LEU A 54 -7.08 -6.79 -18.88
C LEU A 54 -5.69 -6.38 -19.39
N LYS A 55 -5.62 -6.11 -20.70
CA LYS A 55 -4.44 -5.54 -21.36
C LYS A 55 -4.75 -4.10 -21.75
N CYS A 56 -4.11 -3.18 -21.06
CA CYS A 56 -4.08 -1.76 -21.41
C CYS A 56 -3.02 -1.57 -22.50
N ASN A 57 -3.44 -1.18 -23.69
CA ASN A 57 -2.59 -0.91 -24.86
C ASN A 57 -2.91 0.49 -25.40
N GLU A 58 -2.12 1.01 -26.35
CA GLU A 58 -2.38 2.32 -26.97
C GLU A 58 -3.78 2.42 -27.61
N GLU A 59 -4.33 1.30 -28.09
CA GLU A 59 -5.70 1.20 -28.64
C GLU A 59 -6.80 1.12 -27.56
N ARG A 60 -6.44 0.75 -26.32
CA ARG A 60 -7.33 0.66 -25.15
C ARG A 60 -6.65 1.34 -23.96
N PRO A 61 -6.61 2.68 -23.92
CA PRO A 61 -6.01 3.41 -22.82
C PRO A 61 -6.79 3.15 -21.54
N CYS A 62 -6.13 2.65 -20.51
CA CYS A 62 -6.71 2.52 -19.18
C CYS A 62 -6.36 3.77 -18.36
N SER A 63 -7.37 4.45 -17.82
CA SER A 63 -7.17 5.53 -16.87
C SER A 63 -6.85 4.93 -15.49
N GLY A 64 -5.59 5.06 -15.05
CA GLY A 64 -5.13 4.61 -13.73
C GLY A 64 -4.47 3.22 -13.68
N LEU A 65 -4.49 2.46 -14.79
CA LEU A 65 -3.70 1.23 -14.93
C LEU A 65 -2.66 1.43 -16.04
N ASP A 66 -1.39 1.34 -15.68
CA ASP A 66 -0.24 1.50 -16.58
C ASP A 66 0.68 0.28 -16.47
N LYS A 67 1.69 0.13 -17.33
CA LYS A 67 2.72 -0.95 -17.34
C LYS A 67 3.50 -1.17 -16.04
N HIS A 68 3.27 -0.37 -14.99
CA HIS A 68 3.77 -0.60 -13.64
C HIS A 68 2.68 -0.76 -12.56
N ALA A 69 1.40 -0.75 -12.93
CA ALA A 69 0.24 -0.94 -12.05
C ALA A 69 -0.84 -1.78 -12.75
N HIS A 70 -0.74 -3.12 -12.68
CA HIS A 70 -1.77 -4.03 -13.18
C HIS A 70 -1.88 -5.29 -12.31
N LEU A 71 -3.04 -5.93 -12.46
CA LEU A 71 -3.49 -7.07 -11.67
C LEU A 71 -3.17 -8.40 -12.37
N ARG A 72 -2.14 -8.48 -13.24
CA ARG A 72 -1.78 -9.75 -13.90
C ARG A 72 -1.08 -10.72 -12.96
N ASP A 73 -0.16 -10.19 -12.17
CA ASP A 73 0.69 -10.95 -11.27
C ASP A 73 0.33 -10.61 -9.83
N PHE A 74 0.32 -11.61 -8.95
CA PHE A 74 -0.06 -11.43 -7.55
C PHE A 74 0.76 -10.33 -6.84
N GLY A 75 2.07 -10.27 -7.09
CA GLY A 75 2.95 -9.26 -6.48
C GLY A 75 2.64 -7.82 -6.93
N LEU A 76 2.36 -7.62 -8.23
CA LEU A 76 2.02 -6.29 -8.74
C LEU A 76 0.59 -5.90 -8.38
N ALA A 77 -0.31 -6.88 -8.29
CA ALA A 77 -1.66 -6.67 -7.80
C ALA A 77 -1.67 -6.16 -6.35
N PHE A 78 -0.80 -6.72 -5.50
CA PHE A 78 -0.62 -6.26 -4.13
C PHE A 78 -0.10 -4.81 -4.07
N LEU A 79 0.90 -4.44 -4.87
CA LEU A 79 1.42 -3.07 -4.95
C LEU A 79 0.38 -2.08 -5.50
N THR A 80 -0.43 -2.51 -6.47
CA THR A 80 -1.52 -1.72 -7.03
C THR A 80 -2.60 -1.46 -5.98
N LEU A 81 -2.97 -2.46 -5.19
CA LEU A 81 -3.89 -2.29 -4.06
C LEU A 81 -3.33 -1.38 -2.96
N PHE A 82 -2.01 -1.42 -2.72
CA PHE A 82 -1.37 -0.50 -1.78
C PHE A 82 -1.47 0.96 -2.26
N ARG A 83 -1.21 1.20 -3.55
CA ARG A 83 -1.38 2.51 -4.19
C ARG A 83 -2.82 3.02 -4.07
N ILE A 84 -3.81 2.15 -4.32
CA ILE A 84 -5.24 2.46 -4.16
C ILE A 84 -5.57 2.79 -2.69
N ALA A 85 -5.02 2.04 -1.73
CA ALA A 85 -5.25 2.28 -0.31
C ALA A 85 -4.62 3.59 0.19
N THR A 86 -3.52 4.04 -0.44
CA THR A 86 -2.95 5.38 -0.20
C THR A 86 -3.67 6.50 -0.95
N GLY A 87 -4.59 6.17 -1.86
CA GLY A 87 -5.37 7.13 -2.64
C GLY A 87 -4.58 7.83 -3.74
N ASP A 88 -3.46 7.24 -4.20
CA ASP A 88 -2.58 7.83 -5.22
C ASP A 88 -2.99 7.29 -6.61
N ASN A 89 -3.69 8.10 -7.42
CA ASN A 89 -4.22 7.70 -8.74
C ASN A 89 -3.34 8.17 -9.89
#